data_AF-A0A838FR73-F1
#
_entry.id   AF-A0A838FR73-F1
#
_cell.length_a   1.000
_cell.length_b   1.000
_cell.length_c   1.000
_cell.angle_alpha   90.00
_cell.angle_beta   90.00
_cell.angle_gamma   90.00
#
_symmetry.space_group_name_H-M   'P 1'
#
loop_
_entity.id
_entity.type
_entity.pdbx_description
1 polymer ?
#
loop_
_entity_poly.entity_id
_entity_poly.type
_entity_poly.pdbx_seq_one_letter_code
_entity_poly.pdbx_strand_id
1 'polypeptide(L)' 'MEPGRVLRNVQIELRRMGYYRGAIDGLIGPMTRSALTRFQRDNGLPVTRRIDGPTLASLGLV' A
#
# COMPACT_ATOMS: atom_id res chain seq x y z
N MET A 1 13.18 7.43 -7.87
CA MET A 1 13.12 6.29 -6.93
C MET A 1 12.78 5.05 -7.72
N GLU A 2 13.49 3.94 -7.53
CA GLU A 2 13.15 2.66 -8.19
C GLU A 2 11.73 2.22 -7.82
N PRO A 3 10.87 1.83 -8.79
CA PRO A 3 9.49 1.41 -8.52
C PRO A 3 9.38 0.33 -7.43
N GLY A 4 10.32 -0.61 -7.41
CA GLY A 4 10.38 -1.67 -6.39
C GLY A 4 10.64 -1.15 -4.97
N ARG A 5 11.34 -0.02 -4.80
CA ARG A 5 11.60 0.57 -3.48
C ARG A 5 10.34 1.19 -2.89
N VAL A 6 9.57 1.91 -3.71
CA VAL A 6 8.28 2.49 -3.30
C VAL A 6 7.31 1.38 -2.89
N LEU A 7 7.24 0.30 -3.66
CA LEU A 7 6.40 -0.85 -3.37
C LEU A 7 6.74 -1.52 -2.05
N ARG A 8 8.02 -1.75 -1.75
CA ARG A 8 8.44 -2.30 -0.45
C ARG A 8 8.07 -1.36 0.70
N ASN A 9 8.26 -0.06 0.55
CA ASN A 9 7.87 0.92 1.56
C ASN A 9 6.36 0.89 1.82
N VAL A 10 5.54 0.84 0.76
CA VAL A 10 4.09 0.68 0.91
C VAL A 10 3.74 -0.62 1.63
N GLN A 11 4.35 -1.75 1.28
CA GLN A 11 4.13 -3.03 1.98
C GLN A 11 4.54 -2.97 3.46
N ILE A 12 5.65 -2.28 3.78
CA ILE A 12 6.11 -2.06 5.15
C ILE A 12 5.07 -1.26 5.94
N GLU A 13 4.61 -0.14 5.42
CA GLU A 13 3.65 0.72 6.12
C GLU A 13 2.28 0.07 6.25
N LEU A 14 1.77 -0.56 5.19
CA LEU A 14 0.54 -1.35 5.28
C LEU A 14 0.65 -2.49 6.30
N ARG A 15 1.83 -3.10 6.46
CA ARG A 15 2.06 -4.14 7.48
C ARG A 15 2.11 -3.54 8.88
N ARG A 16 2.79 -2.41 9.06
CA ARG A 16 2.85 -1.68 10.34
C ARG A 16 1.46 -1.30 10.84
N MET A 17 0.59 -0.88 9.92
CA MET A 17 -0.81 -0.53 10.20
C MET A 17 -1.75 -1.74 10.30
N GLY A 18 -1.26 -2.97 10.09
CA GLY A 18 -2.04 -4.21 10.22
C GLY A 18 -2.85 -4.63 8.98
N TYR A 19 -2.76 -3.90 7.87
CA TYR A 19 -3.47 -4.20 6.61
C TYR A 19 -2.80 -5.29 5.78
N TYR A 20 -1.48 -5.45 5.88
CA TYR A 20 -0.70 -6.37 5.06
C TYR A 20 0.02 -7.44 5.89
N ARG A 21 -0.05 -8.70 5.46
CA ARG A 21 0.59 -9.86 6.12
C ARG A 21 1.46 -10.71 5.17
N GLY A 22 1.68 -10.22 3.95
CA GLY A 22 2.48 -10.92 2.94
C GLY A 22 3.97 -10.57 3.00
N ALA A 23 4.72 -11.06 2.02
CA ALA A 23 6.15 -10.78 1.88
C ALA A 23 6.41 -9.32 1.43
N ILE A 24 7.47 -8.70 1.95
CA ILE A 24 7.92 -7.37 1.49
C ILE A 24 8.84 -7.57 0.27
N ASP A 25 8.25 -8.02 -0.82
CA ASP A 25 8.93 -8.39 -2.07
C ASP A 25 9.00 -7.24 -3.10
N GLY A 26 8.24 -6.16 -2.87
CA GLY A 26 8.12 -5.06 -3.81
C GLY A 26 7.21 -5.35 -5.00
N LEU A 27 6.27 -6.32 -4.88
CA LEU A 27 5.35 -6.73 -5.94
C LEU A 27 3.89 -6.42 -5.62
N ILE A 28 3.10 -6.11 -6.67
CA ILE A 28 1.65 -5.92 -6.55
C ILE A 28 0.93 -7.26 -6.77
N GLY A 29 0.96 -8.11 -5.75
CA GLY A 29 0.19 -9.35 -5.69
C GLY A 29 -1.24 -9.18 -5.15
N PRO A 30 -2.04 -10.27 -5.10
CA PRO A 30 -3.39 -10.27 -4.54
C PRO A 30 -3.44 -9.76 -3.09
N MET A 31 -2.46 -10.12 -2.27
CA MET A 31 -2.36 -9.64 -0.88
C MET A 31 -2.14 -8.14 -0.80
N THR A 32 -1.25 -7.58 -1.65
CA THR A 32 -0.96 -6.14 -1.68
C THR A 32 -2.23 -5.38 -2.10
N ARG A 33 -2.94 -5.87 -3.11
CA ARG A 33 -4.22 -5.27 -3.55
C ARG A 33 -5.30 -5.34 -2.47
N SER A 34 -5.40 -6.45 -1.73
CA SER A 34 -6.37 -6.58 -0.64
C SER A 34 -6.06 -5.61 0.50
N ALA A 35 -4.78 -5.45 0.86
CA ALA A 35 -4.34 -4.49 1.86
C ALA A 35 -4.66 -3.04 1.42
N LEU A 36 -4.36 -2.69 0.17
CA LEU A 36 -4.70 -1.39 -0.41
C LEU A 36 -6.21 -1.14 -0.38
N THR A 37 -7.03 -2.14 -0.72
CA THR A 37 -8.50 -2.01 -0.65
C THR A 37 -8.98 -1.67 0.75
N ARG A 38 -8.49 -2.37 1.78
CA ARG A 38 -8.87 -2.11 3.18
C ARG A 38 -8.37 -0.76 3.64
N PHE A 39 -7.10 -0.46 3.41
CA PHE A 39 -6.48 0.81 3.77
C PHE A 39 -7.22 2.00 3.14
N GLN A 40 -7.48 1.95 1.83
CA GLN A 40 -8.18 3.04 1.13
C GLN A 40 -9.60 3.22 1.68
N ARG A 41 -10.34 2.14 1.91
CA ARG A 41 -11.68 2.20 2.50
C ARG A 41 -11.67 2.81 3.90
N ASP A 42 -10.76 2.37 4.76
CA ASP A 42 -10.72 2.78 6.16
C ASP A 42 -10.20 4.22 6.33
N ASN A 43 -9.44 4.74 5.35
CA ASN A 43 -8.99 6.14 5.32
C ASN A 43 -9.90 7.05 4.47
N GLY A 44 -11.06 6.57 4.02
CA GLY A 44 -11.99 7.39 3.22
C GLY A 44 -11.48 7.78 1.84
N LEU A 45 -10.51 7.05 1.30
CA LEU A 45 -9.95 7.26 -0.04
C LEU A 45 -10.77 6.51 -1.09
N PRO A 46 -10.74 6.96 -2.37
CA PRO A 46 -11.22 6.16 -3.49
C PRO A 46 -10.53 4.78 -3.51
N VAL A 47 -11.32 3.71 -3.59
CA VAL A 47 -10.81 2.32 -3.55
C VAL A 47 -10.30 1.91 -4.93
N THR A 48 -9.14 2.46 -5.32
CA THR A 48 -8.51 2.19 -6.63
C THR A 48 -7.76 0.87 -6.67
N ARG A 49 -7.42 0.29 -5.50
CA ARG A 49 -6.59 -0.93 -5.35
C ARG A 49 -5.20 -0.79 -5.98
N ARG A 50 -4.73 0.45 -6.12
CA ARG A 50 -3.46 0.86 -6.72
C ARG A 50 -2.69 1.71 -5.73
N ILE A 51 -1.38 1.80 -5.95
CA ILE A 51 -0.54 2.79 -5.28
C ILE A 51 -0.63 4.05 -6.14
N ASP A 52 -1.42 5.02 -5.68
CA ASP A 52 -1.61 6.32 -6.31
C ASP A 52 -1.18 7.45 -5.36
N GLY A 53 -1.18 8.69 -5.85
CA GLY A 53 -0.78 9.87 -5.08
C GLY A 53 -1.51 9.98 -3.73
N PRO A 54 -2.85 9.92 -3.68
CA PRO A 54 -3.59 9.96 -2.41
C PRO A 54 -3.20 8.84 -1.45
N THR A 55 -3.01 7.63 -1.95
CA THR A 55 -2.58 6.49 -1.12
C THR A 55 -1.17 6.72 -0.55
N LEU A 56 -0.22 7.19 -1.37
CA LEU A 56 1.14 7.48 -0.92
C LEU A 56 1.17 8.64 0.08
N ALA A 57 0.38 9.69 -0.13
CA ALA A 57 0.24 10.80 0.81
C ALA A 57 -0.31 10.35 2.16
N SER A 58 -1.36 9.53 2.16
CA SER A 58 -1.95 8.98 3.38
C SER A 58 -1.00 8.01 4.12
N LEU A 59 -0.09 7.35 3.41
CA LEU A 59 0.97 6.52 3.99
C LEU A 59 2.21 7.33 4.42
N GLY A 60 2.27 8.65 4.15
CA GLY A 60 3.44 9.49 4.46
C GLY A 60 4.67 9.19 3.60
N LEU A 61 4.48 8.77 2.34
CA LEU A 61 5.53 8.34 1.42
C LEU A 61 5.79 9.33 0.26
N VAL A 62 5.30 10.57 0.38
CA VAL A 62 5.51 11.68 -0.57
C VAL A 62 6.19 12.86 0.10
#